data_AF-A0A7C5I2U0-F1
#
_entry.id   AF-A0A7C5I2U0-F1
#
_cell.length_a   1.000
_cell.length_b   1.000
_cell.length_c   1.000
_cell.angle_alpha   90.00
_cell.angle_beta   90.00
_cell.angle_gamma   90.00
#
_symmetry.space_group_name_H-M   'P 1'
#
loop_
_entity.id
_entity.type
_entity.pdbx_description
1 polymer ?
#
loop_
_entity_poly.entity_id
_entity_poly.type
_entity_poly.pdbx_seq_one_letter_code
_entity_poly.pdbx_strand_id
1 'polypeptide(L)'
;MRRVGIKSGVLAEDNAQRIFQAFQTLFRKRGSTIVLERKVNKPKLIRTKDLEKESIAVGAIKHGSTIFYTENFKNECDNSMVDILQDIIEDESLPRSASKEVNPYCFKTPVNVVLTKQEPERKFVETLVKSPLCEKLDGWIKSRDMGFYSVEYAWRKGEHPTQGNFNPDFFLKIGNNIVVVEIKSDGDDSEENKAKYRWAKKHFDDLNEELKKAKINQRYFFHFLSPESYSEFAEYLIDGRLLKEKFRSKIEYLLEK
;
A
#
# COMPACT_ATOMS: atom_id res chain seq x y z
N MET A 1 18.95 48.85 29.11
CA MET A 1 18.73 50.00 30.02
C MET A 1 18.94 51.34 29.31
N ARG A 2 20.14 51.68 28.80
CA ARG A 2 20.36 52.98 28.09
C ARG A 2 19.44 53.20 26.87
N ARG A 3 19.18 52.15 26.09
CA ARG A 3 18.29 52.17 24.90
C ARG A 3 16.83 52.53 25.20
N VAL A 4 16.37 52.37 26.45
CA VAL A 4 15.01 52.71 26.90
C VAL A 4 15.00 53.91 27.85
N GLY A 5 16.07 54.71 27.85
CA GLY A 5 16.15 55.97 28.58
C GLY A 5 16.53 55.87 30.06
N ILE A 6 16.95 54.70 30.55
CA ILE A 6 17.33 54.50 31.97
C ILE A 6 18.80 54.88 32.17
N LYS A 7 19.04 55.94 32.95
CA LYS A 7 20.37 56.55 33.17
C LYS A 7 21.03 56.19 34.50
N SER A 8 20.25 55.84 35.53
CA SER A 8 20.75 55.37 36.83
C SER A 8 20.48 53.88 37.00
N GLY A 9 21.36 53.16 37.69
CA GLY A 9 21.23 51.72 37.96
C GLY A 9 20.19 51.38 39.04
N VAL A 10 19.26 52.29 39.32
CA VAL A 10 18.29 52.17 40.42
C VAL A 10 16.91 51.81 39.87
N LEU A 11 16.27 50.80 40.46
CA LEU A 11 14.96 50.32 40.05
C LEU A 11 13.84 51.18 40.66
N ALA A 12 13.50 52.28 39.99
CA ALA A 12 12.29 53.04 40.29
C ALA A 12 11.07 52.43 39.59
N GLU A 13 9.86 52.72 40.06
CA GLU A 13 8.60 52.15 39.52
C GLU A 13 8.42 52.46 38.02
N ASP A 14 8.76 53.68 37.59
CA ASP A 14 8.77 54.08 36.17
C ASP A 14 9.78 53.29 35.34
N ASN A 15 10.96 53.01 35.91
CA ASN A 15 11.99 52.21 35.24
C ASN A 15 11.53 50.75 35.12
N ALA A 16 10.87 50.22 36.15
CA ALA A 16 10.30 48.88 36.14
C ALA A 16 9.20 48.76 35.07
N GLN A 17 8.28 49.72 34.96
CA GLN A 17 7.26 49.73 33.91
C GLN A 17 7.84 49.79 32.50
N ARG A 18 8.85 50.64 32.26
CA ARG A 18 9.54 50.73 30.96
C ARG A 18 10.25 49.43 30.57
N ILE A 19 10.90 48.79 31.55
CA ILE A 19 11.49 47.46 31.38
C ILE A 19 10.39 46.45 31.04
N PHE A 20 9.30 46.43 31.80
CA PHE A 20 8.19 45.49 31.61
C PHE A 20 7.55 45.65 30.22
N GLN A 21 7.30 46.89 29.77
CA GLN A 21 6.78 47.19 28.43
C GLN A 21 7.75 46.74 27.31
N ALA A 22 9.05 46.93 27.48
CA ALA A 22 10.04 46.47 26.51
C ALA A 22 10.08 44.94 26.37
N PHE A 23 9.76 44.22 27.45
CA PHE A 23 9.75 42.74 27.49
C PHE A 23 8.36 42.12 27.25
N GLN A 24 7.28 42.91 27.12
CA GLN A 24 5.93 42.41 26.81
C GLN A 24 5.88 41.55 25.54
N THR A 25 6.76 41.81 24.58
CA THR A 25 6.86 41.02 23.35
C THR A 25 7.37 39.59 23.60
N LEU A 26 8.21 39.35 24.61
CA LEU A 26 8.68 38.02 25.00
C LEU A 26 7.62 37.23 25.76
N PHE A 27 6.76 37.92 26.52
CA PHE A 27 5.65 37.32 27.28
C PHE A 27 4.37 37.16 26.46
N ARG A 28 4.37 37.62 25.19
CA ARG A 28 3.27 37.36 24.28
C ARG A 28 3.12 35.85 24.11
N LYS A 29 1.92 35.32 24.35
CA LYS A 29 1.60 33.92 24.04
C LYS A 29 2.03 33.64 22.60
N ARG A 30 3.08 32.83 22.42
CA ARG A 30 3.47 32.37 21.08
C ARG A 30 2.27 31.63 20.48
N GLY A 31 2.08 31.75 19.17
CA GLY A 31 1.12 30.91 18.47
C GLY A 31 1.39 29.45 18.84
N SER A 32 0.38 28.76 19.36
CA SER A 32 0.50 27.34 19.68
C SER A 32 0.73 26.58 18.37
N THR A 33 1.87 25.91 18.25
CA THR A 33 2.07 24.95 17.15
C THR A 33 1.19 23.74 17.44
N ILE A 34 0.32 23.40 16.50
CA ILE A 34 -0.49 22.17 16.59
C ILE A 34 0.48 21.00 16.48
N VAL A 35 0.63 20.23 17.57
CA VAL A 35 1.33 18.94 17.54
C VAL A 35 0.28 17.89 17.21
N LEU A 36 0.35 17.34 16.01
CA LEU A 36 -0.52 16.24 15.59
C LEU A 36 0.03 14.95 16.19
N GLU A 37 -0.70 14.36 17.14
CA GLU A 37 -0.39 13.04 17.66
C GLU A 37 -1.09 11.95 16.84
N ARG A 38 -0.38 10.83 16.62
CA ARG A 38 -0.95 9.68 15.92
C ARG A 38 -2.06 9.07 16.77
N LYS A 39 -3.26 8.92 16.20
CA LYS A 39 -4.43 8.36 16.90
C LYS A 39 -4.26 6.89 17.28
N VAL A 40 -3.40 6.16 16.56
CA VAL A 40 -3.16 4.73 16.77
C VAL A 40 -1.70 4.51 17.12
N ASN A 41 -1.46 4.08 18.35
CA ASN A 41 -0.12 3.84 18.90
C ASN A 41 0.19 2.34 19.06
N LYS A 42 -0.66 1.46 18.52
CA LYS A 42 -0.47 0.00 18.59
C LYS A 42 -0.85 -0.64 17.25
N PRO A 43 -0.10 -1.65 16.79
CA PRO A 43 -0.48 -2.43 15.60
C PRO A 43 -1.89 -3.02 15.77
N LYS A 44 -2.68 -2.98 14.69
CA LYS A 44 -4.00 -3.62 14.64
C LYS A 44 -3.92 -4.90 13.82
N LEU A 45 -4.55 -5.96 14.31
CA LEU A 45 -4.71 -7.19 13.55
C LEU A 45 -5.84 -7.03 12.54
N ILE A 46 -5.55 -7.32 11.27
CA ILE A 46 -6.54 -7.42 10.18
C ILE A 46 -6.56 -8.89 9.75
N ARG A 47 -7.75 -9.51 9.72
CA ARG A 47 -7.90 -10.91 9.35
C ARG A 47 -8.30 -11.02 7.88
N THR A 48 -7.71 -11.95 7.15
CA THR A 48 -8.10 -12.26 5.77
C THR A 48 -9.53 -12.81 5.65
N LYS A 49 -10.11 -13.29 6.76
CA LYS A 49 -11.52 -13.67 6.86
C LYS A 49 -12.48 -12.49 6.68
N ASP A 50 -12.00 -11.28 6.95
CA ASP A 50 -12.77 -10.05 6.82
C ASP A 50 -12.65 -9.45 5.39
N LEU A 51 -12.00 -10.18 4.47
CA LEU A 51 -11.92 -9.79 3.06
C LEU A 51 -13.31 -9.85 2.43
N GLU A 52 -13.79 -8.72 1.95
CA GLU A 52 -15.09 -8.63 1.29
C GLU A 52 -15.11 -9.33 -0.07
N LYS A 53 -16.29 -9.77 -0.51
CA LYS A 53 -16.50 -10.33 -1.85
C LYS A 53 -16.23 -9.27 -2.92
N GLU A 54 -15.42 -9.61 -3.91
CA GLU A 54 -15.22 -8.80 -5.12
C GLU A 54 -16.20 -9.24 -6.22
N SER A 55 -16.67 -8.28 -7.01
CA SER A 55 -17.58 -8.52 -8.13
C SER A 55 -17.14 -7.70 -9.32
N ILE A 56 -17.28 -8.26 -10.52
CA ILE A 56 -17.02 -7.55 -11.78
C ILE A 56 -18.18 -7.77 -12.75
N ALA A 57 -18.49 -6.76 -13.55
CA ALA A 57 -19.45 -6.90 -14.64
C ALA A 57 -18.84 -7.80 -15.73
N VAL A 58 -19.65 -8.71 -16.29
CA VAL A 58 -19.22 -9.60 -17.39
C VAL A 58 -18.68 -8.80 -18.59
N GLY A 59 -19.27 -7.62 -18.85
CA GLY A 59 -18.78 -6.72 -19.89
C GLY A 59 -17.33 -6.26 -19.69
N ALA A 60 -16.85 -6.13 -18.45
CA ALA A 60 -15.46 -5.74 -18.19
C ALA A 60 -14.44 -6.81 -18.61
N ILE A 61 -14.85 -8.08 -18.63
CA ILE A 61 -14.02 -9.20 -19.10
C ILE A 61 -13.70 -9.02 -20.59
N LYS A 62 -14.70 -8.56 -21.38
CA LYS A 62 -14.50 -8.18 -22.79
C LYS A 62 -13.51 -7.03 -22.98
N HIS A 63 -13.31 -6.23 -21.93
CA HIS A 63 -12.43 -5.06 -21.93
C HIS A 63 -11.11 -5.27 -21.17
N GLY A 64 -10.70 -6.53 -20.96
CA GLY A 64 -9.35 -6.86 -20.51
C GLY A 64 -9.24 -7.32 -19.06
N SER A 65 -10.35 -7.44 -18.33
CA SER A 65 -10.36 -8.11 -17.03
C SER A 65 -10.24 -9.63 -17.18
N THR A 66 -9.70 -10.29 -16.14
CA THR A 66 -9.42 -11.73 -16.15
C THR A 66 -9.94 -12.39 -14.89
N ILE A 67 -10.49 -13.58 -15.07
CA ILE A 67 -10.89 -14.49 -14.01
C ILE A 67 -9.86 -15.61 -13.89
N PHE A 68 -9.23 -15.73 -12.72
CA PHE A 68 -8.39 -16.86 -12.36
C PHE A 68 -9.15 -17.82 -11.45
N TYR A 69 -9.17 -19.10 -11.81
CA TYR A 69 -9.90 -20.15 -11.11
C TYR A 69 -9.09 -21.45 -11.14
N THR A 70 -9.53 -22.46 -10.37
CA THR A 70 -8.92 -23.81 -10.38
C THR A 70 -9.91 -24.84 -10.93
N GLU A 71 -9.44 -26.03 -11.28
CA GLU A 71 -10.31 -27.15 -11.68
C GLU A 71 -11.41 -27.49 -10.65
N ASN A 72 -11.22 -27.10 -9.37
CA ASN A 72 -12.15 -27.35 -8.29
C ASN A 72 -13.29 -26.31 -8.20
N PHE A 73 -13.35 -25.31 -9.09
CA PHE A 73 -14.29 -24.20 -8.99
C PHE A 73 -15.76 -24.65 -8.84
N LYS A 74 -16.13 -25.78 -9.46
CA LYS A 74 -17.48 -26.37 -9.38
C LYS A 74 -17.90 -26.76 -7.96
N ASN A 75 -16.93 -27.12 -7.11
CA ASN A 75 -17.15 -27.51 -5.72
C ASN A 75 -16.99 -26.32 -4.75
N GLU A 76 -16.24 -25.30 -5.16
CA GLU A 76 -15.88 -24.14 -4.33
C GLU A 76 -16.83 -22.95 -4.50
N CYS A 77 -17.54 -22.87 -5.63
CA CYS A 77 -18.45 -21.79 -5.97
C CYS A 77 -19.92 -22.19 -5.78
N ASP A 78 -20.79 -21.19 -5.64
CA ASP A 78 -22.24 -21.43 -5.71
C ASP A 78 -22.69 -21.73 -7.15
N ASN A 79 -23.85 -22.38 -7.31
CA ASN A 79 -24.35 -22.81 -8.63
C ASN A 79 -24.44 -21.63 -9.62
N SER A 80 -24.88 -20.46 -9.17
CA SER A 80 -24.97 -19.28 -10.03
C SER A 80 -23.61 -18.82 -10.56
N MET A 81 -22.57 -18.85 -9.73
CA MET A 81 -21.21 -18.50 -10.11
C MET A 81 -20.59 -19.56 -11.00
N VAL A 82 -20.89 -20.84 -10.76
CA VAL A 82 -20.46 -21.95 -11.63
C VAL A 82 -21.03 -21.77 -13.03
N ASP A 83 -22.33 -21.51 -13.16
CA ASP A 83 -22.98 -21.32 -14.46
C ASP A 83 -22.36 -20.14 -15.22
N ILE A 84 -22.19 -18.99 -14.57
CA ILE A 84 -21.58 -17.80 -15.19
C ILE A 84 -20.13 -18.06 -15.62
N LEU A 85 -19.34 -18.73 -14.78
CA LEU A 85 -17.94 -19.03 -15.10
C LEU A 85 -17.83 -20.04 -16.24
N GLN A 86 -18.71 -21.05 -16.27
CA GLN A 86 -18.80 -22.02 -17.36
C GLN A 86 -19.12 -21.31 -18.69
N ASP A 87 -20.11 -20.40 -18.71
CA ASP A 87 -20.45 -19.59 -19.89
C ASP A 87 -19.24 -18.78 -20.39
N ILE A 88 -18.46 -18.18 -19.46
CA ILE A 88 -17.26 -17.39 -19.81
C ILE A 88 -16.12 -18.29 -20.35
N ILE A 89 -15.98 -19.51 -19.84
CA ILE A 89 -14.94 -20.45 -20.29
C ILE A 89 -15.26 -20.97 -21.70
N GLU A 90 -16.55 -21.22 -21.99
CA GLU A 90 -17.02 -21.78 -23.25
C GLU A 90 -17.22 -20.72 -24.35
N ASP A 91 -17.29 -19.43 -23.99
CA ASP A 91 -17.42 -18.32 -24.94
C ASP A 91 -16.11 -18.07 -25.71
N GLU A 92 -15.99 -18.72 -26.88
CA GLU A 92 -14.86 -18.56 -27.81
C GLU A 92 -14.72 -17.13 -28.39
N SER A 93 -15.73 -16.26 -28.24
CA SER A 93 -15.64 -14.86 -28.68
C SER A 93 -14.82 -13.98 -27.73
N LEU A 94 -14.59 -14.45 -26.49
CA LEU A 94 -13.81 -13.73 -25.50
C LEU A 94 -12.30 -13.83 -25.77
N PRO A 95 -11.51 -12.83 -25.36
CA PRO A 95 -10.05 -12.93 -25.42
C PRO A 95 -9.55 -14.15 -24.63
N ARG A 96 -8.45 -14.79 -25.09
CA ARG A 96 -7.78 -15.86 -24.33
C ARG A 96 -7.28 -15.43 -22.94
N SER A 97 -7.27 -14.13 -22.66
CA SER A 97 -6.97 -13.57 -21.35
C SER A 97 -8.20 -13.45 -20.45
N ALA A 98 -9.42 -13.68 -20.93
CA ALA A 98 -10.66 -13.51 -20.15
C ALA A 98 -10.73 -14.45 -18.95
N SER A 99 -10.28 -15.69 -19.11
CA SER A 99 -10.30 -16.71 -18.08
C SER A 99 -9.00 -17.50 -18.09
N LYS A 100 -8.50 -17.88 -16.91
CA LYS A 100 -7.26 -18.62 -16.69
C LYS A 100 -7.47 -19.69 -15.64
N GLU A 101 -7.40 -20.94 -16.06
CA GLU A 101 -7.31 -22.05 -15.14
C GLU A 101 -5.89 -22.12 -14.54
N VAL A 102 -5.81 -22.32 -13.23
CA VAL A 102 -4.58 -22.36 -12.45
C VAL A 102 -4.52 -23.67 -11.69
N ASN A 103 -3.32 -24.26 -11.63
CA ASN A 103 -3.06 -25.42 -10.80
C ASN A 103 -3.41 -25.13 -9.32
N PRO A 104 -4.27 -25.94 -8.67
CA PRO A 104 -4.67 -25.75 -7.27
C PRO A 104 -3.49 -25.58 -6.30
N TYR A 105 -2.37 -26.27 -6.51
CA TYR A 105 -1.19 -26.17 -5.66
C TYR A 105 -0.46 -24.82 -5.73
N CYS A 106 -0.63 -24.09 -6.85
CA CYS A 106 -0.10 -22.73 -7.02
C CYS A 106 -1.14 -21.64 -6.72
N PHE A 107 -2.43 -21.98 -6.61
CA PHE A 107 -3.51 -21.04 -6.30
C PHE A 107 -3.66 -20.81 -4.79
N LYS A 108 -2.58 -20.36 -4.15
CA LYS A 108 -2.47 -20.22 -2.68
C LYS A 108 -3.15 -18.95 -2.15
N THR A 109 -4.44 -18.80 -2.42
CA THR A 109 -5.26 -17.64 -2.01
C THR A 109 -6.49 -18.12 -1.24
N PRO A 110 -7.02 -17.35 -0.26
CA PRO A 110 -8.19 -17.76 0.52
C PRO A 110 -9.53 -17.58 -0.22
N VAL A 111 -9.52 -17.07 -1.45
CA VAL A 111 -10.73 -16.89 -2.28
C VAL A 111 -10.80 -17.98 -3.36
N ASN A 112 -12.03 -18.37 -3.73
CA ASN A 112 -12.33 -19.36 -4.76
C ASN A 112 -11.96 -18.88 -6.17
N VAL A 113 -12.07 -17.57 -6.43
CA VAL A 113 -11.79 -16.94 -7.72
C VAL A 113 -11.06 -15.61 -7.50
N VAL A 114 -10.09 -15.30 -8.36
CA VAL A 114 -9.37 -14.01 -8.36
C VAL A 114 -9.69 -13.23 -9.62
N LEU A 115 -10.11 -11.98 -9.45
CA LEU A 115 -10.46 -11.07 -10.53
C LEU A 115 -9.36 -10.02 -10.69
N THR A 116 -8.82 -9.85 -11.88
CA THR A 116 -7.90 -8.74 -12.19
C THR A 116 -8.53 -7.79 -13.18
N LYS A 117 -8.33 -6.48 -13.00
CA LYS A 117 -9.02 -5.45 -13.79
C LYS A 117 -8.31 -5.13 -15.10
N GLN A 118 -6.98 -5.13 -15.06
CA GLN A 118 -6.14 -4.73 -16.19
C GLN A 118 -4.93 -5.65 -16.38
N GLU A 119 -4.25 -5.48 -17.50
CA GLU A 119 -3.09 -6.29 -17.89
C GLU A 119 -1.96 -6.32 -16.84
N PRO A 120 -1.56 -5.21 -16.19
CA PRO A 120 -0.49 -5.27 -15.18
C PRO A 120 -0.81 -6.21 -14.02
N GLU A 121 -2.03 -6.14 -13.47
CA GLU A 121 -2.49 -7.05 -12.41
C GLU A 121 -2.55 -8.50 -12.91
N ARG A 122 -3.13 -8.71 -14.11
CA ARG A 122 -3.23 -10.04 -14.73
C ARG A 122 -1.85 -10.68 -14.87
N LYS A 123 -0.89 -9.97 -15.43
CA LYS A 123 0.50 -10.43 -15.60
C LYS A 123 1.17 -10.71 -14.25
N PHE A 124 0.84 -9.94 -13.21
CA PHE A 124 1.37 -10.19 -11.88
C PHE A 124 0.80 -11.48 -11.28
N VAL A 125 -0.52 -11.71 -11.35
CA VAL A 125 -1.14 -12.97 -10.91
C VAL A 125 -0.58 -14.16 -11.70
N GLU A 126 -0.43 -14.04 -13.03
CA GLU A 126 0.24 -15.04 -13.87
C GLU A 126 1.68 -15.33 -13.39
N THR A 127 2.37 -14.34 -12.83
CA THR A 127 3.71 -14.52 -12.26
C THR A 127 3.65 -15.24 -10.90
N LEU A 128 2.70 -14.86 -10.03
CA LEU A 128 2.49 -15.46 -8.71
C LEU A 128 2.19 -16.96 -8.77
N VAL A 129 1.39 -17.38 -9.76
CA VAL A 129 0.92 -18.76 -9.88
C VAL A 129 1.84 -19.65 -10.73
N LYS A 130 2.97 -19.14 -11.21
CA LYS A 130 3.97 -19.93 -11.95
C LYS A 130 5.00 -20.55 -11.01
N SER A 131 5.35 -21.81 -11.27
CA SER A 131 6.54 -22.44 -10.68
C SER A 131 7.82 -21.80 -11.25
N PRO A 132 8.90 -21.64 -10.46
CA PRO A 132 9.05 -22.09 -9.07
C PRO A 132 8.60 -21.06 -8.02
N LEU A 133 8.09 -19.90 -8.43
CA LEU A 133 7.72 -18.83 -7.50
C LEU A 133 6.56 -19.23 -6.59
N CYS A 134 5.53 -19.87 -7.14
CA CYS A 134 4.36 -20.30 -6.37
C CYS A 134 4.74 -21.23 -5.20
N GLU A 135 5.83 -21.99 -5.33
CA GLU A 135 6.33 -22.91 -4.31
C GLU A 135 6.92 -22.18 -3.09
N LYS A 136 7.40 -20.95 -3.28
CA LYS A 136 7.99 -20.12 -2.21
C LYS A 136 6.96 -19.34 -1.40
N LEU A 137 5.76 -19.17 -1.92
CA LEU A 137 4.68 -18.47 -1.23
C LEU A 137 3.97 -19.43 -0.27
N ASP A 138 3.73 -18.99 0.96
CA ASP A 138 2.78 -19.67 1.86
C ASP A 138 1.34 -19.36 1.45
N GLY A 139 1.12 -18.17 0.90
CA GLY A 139 -0.14 -17.71 0.37
C GLY A 139 -0.11 -16.25 -0.02
N TRP A 140 -1.15 -15.79 -0.69
CA TRP A 140 -1.28 -14.40 -1.11
C TRP A 140 -2.75 -13.99 -1.17
N ILE A 141 -2.99 -12.69 -1.12
CA ILE A 141 -4.31 -12.08 -1.40
C ILE A 141 -4.14 -10.95 -2.39
N LYS A 142 -5.14 -10.81 -3.26
CA LYS A 142 -5.41 -9.55 -3.95
C LYS A 142 -6.39 -8.76 -3.08
N SER A 143 -5.99 -7.58 -2.65
CA SER A 143 -6.86 -6.64 -1.94
C SER A 143 -7.84 -6.00 -2.92
N ARG A 144 -9.00 -5.61 -2.42
CA ARG A 144 -9.91 -4.73 -3.14
C ARG A 144 -9.44 -3.27 -3.04
N ASP A 145 -9.94 -2.45 -3.94
CA ASP A 145 -9.72 -0.99 -3.96
C ASP A 145 -10.28 -0.28 -2.71
N MET A 146 -11.09 -0.97 -1.88
CA MET A 146 -11.68 -0.44 -0.65
C MET A 146 -11.85 -1.53 0.42
N GLY A 147 -11.87 -1.13 1.69
CA GLY A 147 -12.41 -1.91 2.81
C GLY A 147 -11.44 -2.86 3.53
N PHE A 148 -10.36 -3.31 2.88
CA PHE A 148 -9.45 -4.29 3.50
C PHE A 148 -8.26 -3.66 4.24
N TYR A 149 -7.42 -2.90 3.54
CA TYR A 149 -6.23 -2.29 4.13
C TYR A 149 -5.93 -0.94 3.50
N SER A 150 -6.06 0.14 4.27
CA SER A 150 -5.94 1.50 3.76
C SER A 150 -4.69 2.21 4.29
N VAL A 151 -3.99 2.90 3.39
CA VAL A 151 -2.84 3.75 3.67
C VAL A 151 -3.18 5.18 3.34
N GLU A 152 -3.03 6.06 4.34
CA GLU A 152 -3.24 7.49 4.21
C GLU A 152 -2.05 8.15 3.51
N TYR A 153 -2.31 9.07 2.59
CA TYR A 153 -1.29 9.87 1.92
C TYR A 153 -1.76 11.31 1.71
N ALA A 154 -0.80 12.21 1.59
CA ALA A 154 -1.04 13.61 1.26
C ALA A 154 -0.13 14.07 0.13
N TRP A 155 -0.70 14.81 -0.80
CA TRP A 155 0.00 15.40 -1.96
C TRP A 155 -0.60 16.77 -2.31
N ARG A 156 0.00 17.50 -3.25
CA ARG A 156 -0.51 18.81 -3.69
C ARG A 156 -0.82 18.75 -5.17
N LYS A 157 -2.07 19.08 -5.53
CA LYS A 157 -2.47 19.29 -6.92
C LYS A 157 -2.60 20.80 -7.15
N GLY A 158 -1.50 21.44 -7.55
CA GLY A 158 -1.41 22.91 -7.59
C GLY A 158 -1.30 23.50 -6.18
N GLU A 159 -2.11 24.51 -5.86
CA GLU A 159 -2.07 25.19 -4.56
C GLU A 159 -2.81 24.45 -3.44
N HIS A 160 -3.74 23.55 -3.78
CA HIS A 160 -4.55 22.86 -2.80
C HIS A 160 -3.89 21.54 -2.34
N PRO A 161 -3.63 21.36 -1.03
CA PRO A 161 -3.24 20.08 -0.49
C PRO A 161 -4.43 19.10 -0.57
N THR A 162 -4.19 17.95 -1.17
CA THR A 162 -5.14 16.84 -1.26
C THR A 162 -4.68 15.74 -0.30
N GLN A 163 -5.60 15.31 0.56
CA GLN A 163 -5.43 14.10 1.36
C GLN A 163 -6.28 13.00 0.75
N GLY A 164 -5.75 11.79 0.76
CA GLY A 164 -6.41 10.63 0.20
C GLY A 164 -5.96 9.36 0.89
N ASN A 165 -6.63 8.28 0.53
CA ASN A 165 -6.33 6.94 0.99
C ASN A 165 -6.23 6.03 -0.22
N PHE A 166 -5.33 5.05 -0.16
CA PHE A 166 -5.28 3.98 -1.16
C PHE A 166 -5.12 2.63 -0.47
N ASN A 167 -5.43 1.56 -1.20
CA ASN A 167 -5.35 0.20 -0.68
C ASN A 167 -4.34 -0.57 -1.54
N PRO A 168 -3.23 -1.08 -0.97
CA PRO A 168 -2.26 -1.85 -1.74
C PRO A 168 -2.87 -3.08 -2.40
N ASP A 169 -2.51 -3.35 -3.65
CA ASP A 169 -3.14 -4.39 -4.48
C ASP A 169 -2.92 -5.82 -3.98
N PHE A 170 -1.72 -6.16 -3.47
CA PHE A 170 -1.40 -7.53 -3.07
C PHE A 170 -0.66 -7.62 -1.75
N PHE A 171 -0.91 -8.72 -1.03
CA PHE A 171 -0.14 -9.13 0.14
C PHE A 171 0.31 -10.58 -0.03
N LEU A 172 1.61 -10.82 -0.05
CA LEU A 172 2.23 -12.13 -0.23
C LEU A 172 2.87 -12.59 1.09
N LYS A 173 2.54 -13.78 1.57
CA LYS A 173 3.07 -14.35 2.81
C LYS A 173 4.21 -15.33 2.53
N ILE A 174 5.34 -15.12 3.22
CA ILE A 174 6.53 -15.99 3.18
C ILE A 174 7.08 -16.13 4.61
N GLY A 175 6.74 -17.21 5.30
CA GLY A 175 7.00 -17.39 6.72
C GLY A 175 6.37 -16.28 7.57
N ASN A 176 7.21 -15.54 8.29
CA ASN A 176 6.83 -14.35 9.07
C ASN A 176 6.96 -13.04 8.29
N ASN A 177 7.15 -13.10 6.97
CA ASN A 177 7.27 -11.89 6.14
C ASN A 177 6.02 -11.70 5.31
N ILE A 178 5.55 -10.47 5.20
CA ILE A 178 4.52 -10.04 4.26
C ILE A 178 5.15 -9.09 3.25
N VAL A 179 5.11 -9.45 1.97
CA VAL A 179 5.45 -8.54 0.87
C VAL A 179 4.17 -7.88 0.41
N VAL A 180 4.11 -6.56 0.52
CA VAL A 180 2.98 -5.73 0.11
C VAL A 180 3.34 -5.10 -1.22
N VAL A 181 2.48 -5.28 -2.21
CA VAL A 181 2.72 -4.83 -3.58
C VAL A 181 1.58 -3.94 -4.04
N GLU A 182 1.93 -2.79 -4.59
CA GLU A 182 1.06 -1.97 -5.42
C GLU A 182 1.51 -2.10 -6.88
N ILE A 183 0.55 -2.32 -7.78
CA ILE A 183 0.78 -2.43 -9.20
C ILE A 183 0.60 -1.06 -9.87
N LYS A 184 1.53 -0.75 -10.77
CA LYS A 184 1.52 0.43 -11.63
C LYS A 184 1.77 0.04 -13.07
N SER A 185 1.38 0.93 -13.97
CA SER A 185 1.84 0.87 -15.35
C SER A 185 3.30 1.30 -15.43
N ASP A 186 4.01 0.81 -16.44
CA ASP A 186 5.40 1.21 -16.67
C ASP A 186 5.48 2.72 -16.89
N GLY A 187 6.39 3.38 -16.16
CA GLY A 187 6.58 4.83 -16.25
C GLY A 187 5.50 5.70 -15.59
N ASP A 188 4.58 5.14 -14.80
CA ASP A 188 3.55 5.92 -14.09
C ASP A 188 4.09 6.65 -12.83
N ASP A 189 4.95 7.64 -13.06
CA ASP A 189 5.67 8.41 -12.03
C ASP A 189 5.00 9.73 -11.65
N SER A 190 3.66 9.80 -11.76
CA SER A 190 2.87 10.97 -11.39
C SER A 190 3.18 11.46 -9.96
N GLU A 191 3.07 12.76 -9.73
CA GLU A 191 3.30 13.37 -8.39
C GLU A 191 2.42 12.76 -7.30
N GLU A 192 1.23 12.29 -7.66
CA GLU A 192 0.35 11.54 -6.76
C GLU A 192 0.98 10.18 -6.38
N ASN A 193 1.47 9.41 -7.36
CA ASN A 193 2.11 8.12 -7.10
C ASN A 193 3.42 8.27 -6.31
N LYS A 194 4.21 9.32 -6.56
CA LYS A 194 5.39 9.65 -5.74
C LYS A 194 5.00 9.86 -4.29
N ALA A 195 3.92 10.60 -4.06
CA ALA A 195 3.41 10.80 -2.71
C ALA A 195 2.91 9.49 -2.10
N LYS A 196 2.09 8.70 -2.80
CA LYS A 196 1.61 7.38 -2.33
C LYS A 196 2.76 6.48 -1.92
N TYR A 197 3.77 6.33 -2.79
CA TYR A 197 4.94 5.50 -2.51
C TYR A 197 5.70 5.98 -1.27
N ARG A 198 6.00 7.28 -1.18
CA ARG A 198 6.68 7.87 0.00
C ARG A 198 5.91 7.62 1.30
N TRP A 199 4.60 7.90 1.30
CA TRP A 199 3.76 7.75 2.49
C TRP A 199 3.59 6.29 2.90
N ALA A 200 3.44 5.38 1.94
CA ALA A 200 3.29 3.96 2.23
C ALA A 200 4.59 3.30 2.68
N LYS A 201 5.73 3.67 2.09
CA LYS A 201 7.05 3.25 2.57
C LYS A 201 7.23 3.63 4.04
N LYS A 202 6.96 4.89 4.38
CA LYS A 202 6.97 5.36 5.77
C LYS A 202 5.97 4.59 6.65
N HIS A 203 4.76 4.33 6.16
CA HIS A 203 3.74 3.60 6.90
C HIS A 203 4.20 2.20 7.30
N PHE A 204 4.79 1.45 6.37
CA PHE A 204 5.27 0.10 6.65
C PHE A 204 6.57 0.08 7.46
N ASP A 205 7.44 1.08 7.30
CA ASP A 205 8.60 1.27 8.18
C ASP A 205 8.15 1.51 9.63
N ASP A 206 7.24 2.47 9.84
CA ASP A 206 6.67 2.77 11.16
C ASP A 206 5.93 1.53 11.74
N LEU A 207 5.19 0.77 10.91
CA LEU A 207 4.53 -0.47 11.35
C LEU A 207 5.55 -1.52 11.81
N ASN A 208 6.63 -1.72 11.06
CA ASN A 208 7.68 -2.67 11.43
C ASN A 208 8.36 -2.30 12.75
N GLU A 209 8.60 -1.01 12.99
CA GLU A 209 9.13 -0.54 14.27
C GLU A 209 8.18 -0.85 15.43
N GLU A 210 6.88 -0.59 15.26
CA GLU A 210 5.87 -0.89 16.28
C GLU A 210 5.71 -2.39 16.53
N LEU A 211 5.76 -3.22 15.48
CA LEU A 211 5.74 -4.68 15.62
C LEU A 211 6.97 -5.19 16.40
N LYS A 212 8.15 -4.63 16.12
CA LYS A 212 9.39 -4.94 16.85
C LYS A 212 9.28 -4.54 18.33
N LYS A 213 8.76 -3.35 18.64
CA LYS A 213 8.50 -2.90 20.02
C LYS A 213 7.52 -3.84 20.74
N ALA A 214 6.52 -4.33 20.02
CA ALA A 214 5.53 -5.30 20.52
C ALA A 214 6.04 -6.76 20.56
N LYS A 215 7.30 -7.03 20.18
CA LYS A 215 7.89 -8.37 20.09
C LYS A 215 7.12 -9.34 19.16
N ILE A 216 6.53 -8.79 18.10
CA ILE A 216 5.87 -9.56 17.04
C ILE A 216 6.91 -9.81 15.93
N ASN A 217 7.10 -11.07 15.55
CA ASN A 217 8.11 -11.48 14.58
C ASN A 217 7.74 -11.17 13.11
N GLN A 218 6.49 -10.74 12.86
CA GLN A 218 6.03 -10.41 11.52
C GLN A 218 6.76 -9.17 10.99
N ARG A 219 7.20 -9.20 9.73
CA ARG A 219 7.82 -8.05 9.05
C ARG A 219 7.17 -7.79 7.69
N TYR A 220 6.98 -6.52 7.36
CA TYR A 220 6.39 -6.05 6.12
C TYR A 220 7.46 -5.47 5.19
N PHE A 221 7.36 -5.78 3.90
CA PHE A 221 8.21 -5.25 2.84
C PHE A 221 7.31 -4.66 1.78
N PHE A 222 7.45 -3.38 1.48
CA PHE A 222 6.53 -2.69 0.59
C PHE A 222 7.21 -2.34 -0.72
N HIS A 223 6.56 -2.68 -1.83
CA HIS A 223 7.05 -2.39 -3.17
C HIS A 223 5.97 -1.85 -4.11
N PHE A 224 6.36 -0.88 -4.93
CA PHE A 224 5.62 -0.58 -6.16
C PHE A 224 6.24 -1.41 -7.28
N LEU A 225 5.41 -2.11 -8.06
CA LEU A 225 5.86 -2.89 -9.20
C LEU A 225 5.13 -2.46 -10.47
N SER A 226 5.81 -2.57 -11.59
CA SER A 226 5.22 -2.49 -12.92
C SER A 226 5.68 -3.69 -13.75
N PRO A 227 5.01 -4.01 -14.88
CA PRO A 227 5.32 -5.19 -15.68
C PRO A 227 6.80 -5.38 -16.01
N GLU A 228 7.55 -4.31 -16.25
CA GLU A 228 9.00 -4.37 -16.52
C GLU A 228 9.83 -4.99 -15.38
N SER A 229 9.35 -4.98 -14.14
CA SER A 229 10.09 -5.47 -12.97
C SER A 229 9.62 -6.85 -12.48
N TYR A 230 8.62 -7.47 -13.11
CA TYR A 230 8.04 -8.73 -12.60
C TYR A 230 9.02 -9.90 -12.65
N SER A 231 9.81 -10.02 -13.72
CA SER A 231 10.80 -11.08 -13.86
C SER A 231 11.89 -10.98 -12.79
N GLU A 232 12.45 -9.78 -12.59
CA GLU A 232 13.46 -9.53 -11.57
C GLU A 232 12.89 -9.74 -10.16
N PHE A 233 11.70 -9.21 -9.88
CA PHE A 233 11.00 -9.44 -8.62
C PHE A 233 10.83 -10.93 -8.34
N ALA A 234 10.44 -11.72 -9.36
CA ALA A 234 10.24 -13.14 -9.21
C ALA A 234 11.55 -13.86 -8.84
N GLU A 235 12.65 -13.55 -9.52
CA GLU A 235 13.96 -14.11 -9.23
C GLU A 235 14.42 -13.81 -7.79
N TYR A 236 14.31 -12.54 -7.38
CA TYR A 236 14.66 -12.10 -6.01
C TYR A 236 13.78 -12.76 -4.93
N LEU A 237 12.51 -13.03 -5.24
CA LEU A 237 11.63 -13.76 -4.33
C LEU A 237 12.06 -15.23 -4.25
N ILE A 238 12.37 -15.85 -5.38
CA ILE A 238 12.75 -17.27 -5.47
C ILE A 238 14.03 -17.57 -4.70
N ASP A 239 15.04 -16.72 -4.84
CA ASP A 239 16.34 -16.88 -4.16
C ASP A 239 16.38 -16.30 -2.73
N GLY A 240 15.33 -15.59 -2.33
CA GLY A 240 15.17 -14.99 -1.01
C GLY A 240 15.96 -13.70 -0.79
N ARG A 241 16.62 -13.14 -1.82
CA ARG A 241 17.26 -11.82 -1.75
C ARG A 241 16.25 -10.72 -1.48
N LEU A 242 15.00 -10.85 -1.95
CA LEU A 242 13.92 -9.88 -1.71
C LEU A 242 13.78 -9.52 -0.22
N LEU A 243 13.97 -10.49 0.68
CA LEU A 243 13.77 -10.33 2.13
C LEU A 243 15.04 -9.93 2.88
N LYS A 244 16.22 -10.06 2.24
CA LYS A 244 17.54 -9.84 2.84
C LYS A 244 18.19 -8.55 2.37
N GLU A 245 18.01 -8.24 1.09
CA GLU A 245 18.61 -7.11 0.38
C GLU A 245 17.57 -6.01 0.13
N LYS A 246 18.04 -4.85 -0.32
CA LYS A 246 17.16 -3.74 -0.73
C LYS A 246 16.81 -3.92 -2.21
N PHE A 247 15.89 -4.83 -2.51
CA PHE A 247 15.27 -4.88 -3.83
C PHE A 247 14.65 -3.52 -4.16
N ARG A 248 14.83 -3.08 -5.41
CA ARG A 248 14.17 -1.89 -5.94
C ARG A 248 13.70 -2.17 -7.36
N SER A 249 12.43 -1.91 -7.61
CA SER A 249 11.87 -2.01 -8.95
C SER A 249 12.22 -0.80 -9.80
N LYS A 250 12.06 -0.94 -11.12
CA LYS A 250 12.33 0.16 -12.06
C LYS A 250 11.43 1.37 -11.83
N ILE A 251 10.15 1.15 -11.50
CA ILE A 251 9.20 2.24 -11.20
C ILE A 251 9.56 2.96 -9.89
N GLU A 252 10.07 2.25 -8.88
CA GLU A 252 10.51 2.87 -7.63
C GLU A 252 11.66 3.87 -7.84
N TYR A 253 12.59 3.59 -8.76
CA TYR A 253 13.65 4.55 -9.13
C TYR A 253 13.10 5.85 -9.73
N LEU A 254 11.94 5.81 -10.39
CA LEU A 254 11.30 7.01 -10.92
C LEU A 254 10.56 7.77 -9.81
N LEU A 255 9.95 7.03 -8.88
CA LEU A 255 9.14 7.61 -7.80
C LEU A 255 9.96 8.25 -6.68
N GLU A 256 11.23 7.87 -6.55
CA GLU A 256 12.17 8.44 -5.56
C GLU A 256 12.85 9.73 -6.04
N LYS A 257 12.65 10.14 -7.30
CA LYS A 257 13.15 11.40 -7.86
C LYS A 257 12.25 12.59 -7.52
#